data_AF-A0A9W9BHS4-F1
#
_entry.id   AF-A0A9W9BHS4-F1
#
_cell.length_a   1.000
_cell.length_b   1.000
_cell.length_c   1.000
_cell.angle_alpha   90.00
_cell.angle_beta   90.00
_cell.angle_gamma   90.00
#
_symmetry.space_group_name_H-M   'P 1'
#
loop_
_entity.id
_entity.type
_entity.pdbx_description
1 polymer ?
#
loop_
_entity_poly.entity_id
_entity_poly.type
_entity_poly.pdbx_seq_one_letter_code
_entity_poly.pdbx_strand_id
1 'polypeptide(L)'
;MSFNVVTPQNPLSPSLLHQFALGSPLDEISNRPGAIRHHIFWHGDRNKETNKLERSMFFFVYQTGRFGPQNGFRLCLVHRGFHIASATKAEGDAEDDIDRLEKDIPQGHMEVVVLGEALVYVGNDAGGHIIFEED
;
A
#
# COMPACT_ATOMS: atom_id res chain seq x y z
N MET A 1 18.69 -22.22 10.37
CA MET A 1 18.01 -20.92 10.55
C MET A 1 18.26 -20.13 9.28
N SER A 2 17.22 -19.83 8.48
CA SER A 2 17.36 -19.09 7.23
C SER A 2 17.09 -17.61 7.48
N PHE A 3 18.06 -16.75 7.15
CA PHE A 3 17.93 -15.30 7.22
C PHE A 3 17.96 -14.75 5.79
N ASN A 4 16.88 -14.08 5.39
CA ASN A 4 16.77 -13.49 4.06
C ASN A 4 16.85 -11.96 4.21
N VAL A 5 17.91 -11.36 3.69
CA VAL A 5 18.02 -9.90 3.56
C VAL A 5 17.57 -9.51 2.18
N VAL A 6 16.59 -8.61 2.12
CA VAL A 6 16.17 -7.97 0.87
C VAL A 6 17.14 -6.86 0.56
N THR A 7 17.80 -6.94 -0.60
CA THR A 7 18.68 -5.89 -1.12
C THR A 7 18.33 -5.64 -2.59
N PRO A 8 18.81 -4.55 -3.22
CA PRO A 8 18.60 -4.38 -4.66
C PRO A 8 19.13 -5.55 -5.51
N GLN A 9 20.18 -6.23 -5.03
CA GLN A 9 20.78 -7.39 -5.70
C GLN A 9 20.10 -8.72 -5.32
N ASN A 10 19.32 -8.73 -4.24
CA ASN A 10 18.55 -9.88 -3.76
C ASN A 10 17.12 -9.43 -3.44
N PRO A 11 16.29 -9.19 -4.48
CA PRO A 11 14.93 -8.69 -4.28
C PRO A 11 14.03 -9.73 -3.60
N LEU A 12 12.89 -9.26 -3.09
CA LEU A 12 11.86 -10.14 -2.55
C LEU A 12 11.42 -11.18 -3.58
N SER A 13 11.50 -12.46 -3.23
CA SER A 13 10.93 -13.50 -4.07
C SER A 13 9.39 -13.46 -4.02
N PRO A 14 8.70 -13.83 -5.12
CA PRO A 14 7.25 -13.97 -5.12
C PRO A 14 6.73 -14.92 -4.03
N SER A 15 7.50 -15.97 -3.70
CA SER A 15 7.17 -16.90 -2.62
C SER A 15 7.13 -16.24 -1.23
N LEU A 16 7.98 -15.25 -0.98
CA LEU A 16 8.00 -14.53 0.30
C LEU A 16 6.84 -13.53 0.40
N LEU A 17 6.45 -12.89 -0.71
CA LEU A 17 5.22 -12.09 -0.78
C LEU A 17 3.98 -12.93 -0.47
N HIS A 18 3.92 -14.16 -0.99
CA HIS A 18 2.85 -15.10 -0.68
C HIS A 18 2.85 -15.51 0.79
N GLN A 19 4.02 -15.69 1.40
CA GLN A 19 4.13 -15.95 2.83
C GLN A 19 3.66 -14.76 3.68
N PHE A 20 3.94 -13.52 3.29
CA PHE A 20 3.38 -12.34 3.95
C PHE A 20 1.85 -12.31 3.87
N ALA A 21 1.29 -12.64 2.70
CA ALA A 21 -0.16 -12.73 2.51
C ALA A 21 -0.82 -13.81 3.39
N LEU A 22 -0.13 -14.93 3.64
CA LEU A 22 -0.66 -16.06 4.40
C LEU A 22 -0.36 -15.99 5.91
N GLY A 23 0.65 -15.23 6.33
CA GLY A 23 1.16 -15.21 7.71
C GLY A 23 0.51 -14.19 8.65
N SER A 24 -0.66 -13.64 8.28
CA SER A 24 -1.33 -12.43 8.80
C SER A 24 -1.03 -12.00 10.25
N PRO A 25 -0.64 -10.72 10.39
CA PRO A 25 -1.47 -9.82 11.21
C PRO A 25 -1.86 -8.51 10.49
N LEU A 26 -1.92 -8.50 9.16
CA LEU A 26 -2.19 -7.28 8.39
C LEU A 26 -3.68 -7.15 8.06
N ASP A 27 -4.15 -5.90 7.94
CA ASP A 27 -5.53 -5.60 7.59
C ASP A 27 -5.87 -6.10 6.18
N GLU A 28 -7.03 -6.76 6.05
CA GLU A 28 -7.55 -7.30 4.80
C GLU A 28 -8.81 -6.54 4.37
N ILE A 29 -8.80 -6.04 3.14
CA ILE A 29 -9.83 -5.15 2.61
C ILE A 29 -10.34 -5.70 1.27
N SER A 30 -11.64 -5.68 1.04
CA SER A 30 -12.18 -5.98 -0.29
C SER A 30 -11.90 -4.84 -1.26
N ASN A 31 -11.68 -5.12 -2.53
CA ASN A 31 -11.66 -4.10 -3.61
C ASN A 31 -13.05 -3.51 -3.95
N ARG A 32 -14.01 -3.52 -3.00
CA ARG A 32 -15.31 -2.86 -3.23
C ARG A 32 -15.08 -1.36 -3.45
N PRO A 33 -15.83 -0.72 -4.37
CA PRO A 33 -15.73 0.72 -4.58
C PRO A 33 -15.82 1.52 -3.27
N GLY A 34 -14.84 2.38 -3.03
CA GLY A 34 -14.69 3.23 -1.86
C GLY A 34 -14.11 2.54 -0.61
N ALA A 35 -13.97 1.21 -0.57
CA ALA A 35 -13.51 0.51 0.63
C ALA A 35 -12.04 0.84 0.96
N ILE A 36 -11.20 0.93 -0.07
CA ILE A 36 -9.77 1.21 0.10
C ILE A 36 -9.58 2.67 0.50
N ARG A 37 -10.27 3.60 -0.19
CA ARG A 37 -10.25 5.02 0.15
C ARG A 37 -10.69 5.26 1.60
N HIS A 38 -11.80 4.66 2.00
CA HIS A 38 -12.29 4.74 3.37
C HIS A 38 -11.23 4.24 4.36
N HIS A 39 -10.59 3.11 4.06
CA HIS A 39 -9.58 2.55 4.94
C HIS A 39 -8.37 3.46 5.10
N ILE A 40 -7.77 3.93 4.00
CA ILE A 40 -6.62 4.83 4.04
C ILE A 40 -6.97 6.11 4.82
N PHE A 41 -8.16 6.68 4.59
CA PHE A 41 -8.56 7.94 5.22
C PHE A 41 -8.77 7.84 6.74
N TRP A 42 -9.35 6.73 7.22
CA TRP A 42 -9.68 6.56 8.64
C TRP A 42 -8.62 5.83 9.45
N HIS A 43 -7.80 4.99 8.80
CA HIS A 43 -6.83 4.14 9.48
C HIS A 43 -5.37 4.46 9.12
N GLY A 44 -5.11 5.29 8.10
CA GLY A 44 -3.75 5.61 7.62
C GLY A 44 -2.92 6.57 8.47
N ASP A 45 -3.34 6.90 9.69
CA ASP A 45 -2.62 7.86 10.57
C ASP A 45 -2.33 9.20 9.87
N ARG A 46 -3.38 9.83 9.32
CA ARG A 46 -3.27 11.10 8.58
C ARG A 46 -3.23 12.31 9.51
N ASN A 47 -2.46 13.30 9.10
CA ASN A 47 -2.56 14.65 9.66
C ASN A 47 -3.89 15.28 9.24
N LYS A 48 -4.67 15.78 10.20
CA LYS A 48 -6.03 16.29 9.91
C LYS A 48 -6.05 17.64 9.20
N GLU A 49 -4.97 18.41 9.28
CA GLU A 49 -4.85 19.73 8.67
C GLU A 49 -4.38 19.62 7.22
N THR A 50 -3.40 18.75 6.95
CA THR A 50 -2.81 18.59 5.62
C THR A 50 -3.36 17.42 4.82
N ASN A 51 -4.13 16.52 5.45
CA ASN A 51 -4.62 15.28 4.87
C ASN A 51 -3.53 14.35 4.30
N LYS A 52 -2.28 14.53 4.74
CA LYS A 52 -1.15 13.66 4.38
C LYS A 52 -0.96 12.57 5.44
N LEU A 53 -0.60 11.36 5.03
CA LEU A 53 -0.25 10.29 5.97
C LEU A 53 1.02 10.64 6.75
N GLU A 54 1.00 10.52 8.09
CA GLU A 54 2.18 10.75 8.93
C GLU A 54 3.09 9.52 9.00
N ARG A 55 2.56 8.35 8.61
CA ARG A 55 3.27 7.07 8.54
C ARG A 55 2.91 6.31 7.28
N SER A 56 3.82 5.44 6.83
CA SER A 56 3.49 4.51 5.76
C SER A 56 2.52 3.45 6.27
N MET A 57 1.57 3.07 5.42
CA MET A 57 0.55 2.07 5.71
C MET A 57 0.72 0.87 4.80
N PHE A 58 0.47 -0.33 5.33
CA PHE A 58 0.61 -1.58 4.59
C PHE A 58 -0.58 -2.48 4.86
N PHE A 59 -1.27 -2.91 3.81
CA PHE A 59 -2.48 -3.72 3.91
C PHE A 59 -2.68 -4.58 2.67
N PHE A 60 -3.66 -5.46 2.76
CA PHE A 60 -4.02 -6.39 1.73
C PHE A 60 -5.37 -6.09 1.10
N VAL A 61 -5.46 -6.31 -0.21
CA VAL A 61 -6.68 -6.17 -0.98
C VAL A 61 -7.04 -7.50 -1.63
N TYR A 62 -8.25 -8.00 -1.37
CA TYR A 62 -8.79 -9.19 -2.02
C TYR A 62 -9.97 -8.83 -2.95
N GLN A 63 -10.20 -9.69 -3.94
CA GLN A 63 -11.33 -9.56 -4.86
C GLN A 63 -12.68 -9.68 -4.12
N THR A 64 -13.58 -8.73 -4.32
CA THR A 64 -14.89 -8.68 -3.68
C THR A 64 -15.65 -10.00 -3.82
N GLY A 65 -16.16 -10.51 -2.69
CA GLY A 65 -16.95 -11.74 -2.66
C GLY A 65 -16.11 -13.03 -2.66
N ARG A 66 -14.77 -12.94 -2.62
CA ARG A 66 -13.87 -14.09 -2.55
C ARG A 66 -12.67 -13.77 -1.66
N PHE A 67 -12.32 -14.67 -0.74
CA PHE A 67 -11.19 -14.47 0.17
C PHE A 67 -10.00 -15.33 -0.23
N GLY A 68 -8.78 -14.85 0.03
CA GLY A 68 -7.53 -15.59 -0.11
C GLY A 68 -6.82 -15.47 -1.48
N PRO A 69 -5.51 -15.78 -1.52
CA PRO A 69 -4.62 -15.50 -2.66
C PRO A 69 -4.98 -16.24 -3.94
N GLN A 70 -5.72 -17.36 -3.84
CA GLN A 70 -6.15 -18.15 -5.00
C GLN A 70 -7.17 -17.39 -5.87
N ASN A 71 -7.79 -16.34 -5.31
CA ASN A 71 -8.85 -15.56 -5.94
C ASN A 71 -8.39 -14.21 -6.50
N GLY A 72 -7.07 -13.97 -6.54
CA GLY A 72 -6.50 -12.68 -6.90
C GLY A 72 -6.34 -11.81 -5.66
N PHE A 73 -5.13 -11.28 -5.47
CA PHE A 73 -4.79 -10.52 -4.28
C PHE A 73 -3.73 -9.47 -4.56
N ARG A 74 -3.83 -8.33 -3.88
CA ARG A 74 -2.95 -7.20 -4.06
C ARG A 74 -2.44 -6.74 -2.70
N LEU A 75 -1.12 -6.57 -2.63
CA LEU A 75 -0.45 -6.02 -1.49
C LEU A 75 -0.20 -4.54 -1.73
N CYS A 76 -0.67 -3.70 -0.80
CA CYS A 76 -0.62 -2.26 -0.93
C CYS A 76 0.33 -1.67 0.12
N LEU A 77 1.30 -0.88 -0.36
CA LEU A 77 2.10 0.02 0.47
C LEU A 77 1.75 1.46 0.13
N VAL A 78 1.25 2.22 1.09
CA VAL A 78 0.99 3.65 0.93
C VAL A 78 2.06 4.40 1.70
N HIS A 79 2.86 5.20 1.01
CA HIS A 79 3.95 5.92 1.63
C HIS A 79 3.46 7.06 2.52
N ARG A 80 4.22 7.34 3.58
CA ARG A 80 4.15 8.60 4.32
C ARG A 80 4.15 9.78 3.35
N GLY A 81 3.35 10.80 3.64
CA GLY A 81 3.21 11.99 2.80
C GLY A 81 2.14 11.87 1.72
N PHE A 82 1.63 10.66 1.45
CA PHE A 82 0.50 10.47 0.54
C PHE A 82 -0.72 11.29 0.98
N HIS A 83 -1.25 12.09 0.08
CA HIS A 83 -2.38 12.98 0.34
C HIS A 83 -3.71 12.30 0.02
N ILE A 84 -4.64 12.30 0.97
CA ILE A 84 -6.00 11.78 0.81
C ILE A 84 -7.04 12.77 1.30
N ALA A 85 -7.66 13.48 0.36
CA ALA A 85 -8.54 14.60 0.66
C ALA A 85 -9.81 14.21 1.44
N SER A 86 -10.38 13.02 1.16
CA SER A 86 -11.67 12.59 1.68
C SER A 86 -11.80 11.07 1.77
N ALA A 87 -12.68 10.60 2.67
CA ALA A 87 -13.06 9.20 2.79
C ALA A 87 -13.88 8.69 1.60
N THR A 88 -14.50 9.61 0.85
CA THR A 88 -15.41 9.33 -0.26
C THR A 88 -15.06 10.19 -1.45
N LYS A 89 -15.23 9.65 -2.64
CA LYS A 89 -15.08 10.39 -3.89
C LYS A 89 -16.44 10.93 -4.34
N ALA A 90 -16.51 12.15 -4.87
CA ALA A 90 -17.78 12.67 -5.37
C ALA A 90 -18.11 12.02 -6.72
N GLU A 91 -19.41 11.93 -7.02
CA GLU A 91 -19.86 11.44 -8.31
C GLU A 91 -19.38 12.38 -9.43
N GLY A 92 -18.69 11.84 -10.43
CA GLY A 92 -18.13 12.61 -11.55
C GLY A 92 -16.68 13.07 -11.38
N ASP A 93 -16.07 12.88 -10.20
CA ASP A 93 -14.64 13.16 -10.02
C ASP A 93 -13.78 12.22 -10.90
N ALA A 94 -12.67 12.76 -11.43
CA ALA A 94 -11.74 12.01 -12.28
C ALA A 94 -11.10 10.84 -11.52
N GLU A 95 -10.82 9.73 -12.21
CA GLU A 95 -10.12 8.56 -11.64
C GLU A 95 -8.76 8.95 -11.05
N ASP A 96 -8.49 8.53 -9.81
CA ASP A 96 -7.21 8.71 -9.12
C ASP A 96 -6.51 7.36 -8.83
N ASP A 97 -5.35 7.42 -8.19
CA ASP A 97 -4.54 6.23 -7.93
C ASP A 97 -5.19 5.23 -6.96
N ILE A 98 -6.09 5.68 -6.09
CA ILE A 98 -6.80 4.79 -5.16
C ILE A 98 -7.83 3.97 -5.93
N ASP A 99 -8.51 4.58 -6.90
CA ASP A 99 -9.51 3.89 -7.72
C ASP A 99 -8.89 2.73 -8.51
N ARG A 100 -7.61 2.84 -8.88
CA ARG A 100 -6.85 1.73 -9.51
C ARG A 100 -6.70 0.52 -8.59
N LEU A 101 -6.59 0.74 -7.27
CA LEU A 101 -6.53 -0.33 -6.29
C LEU A 101 -7.86 -1.07 -6.12
N GLU A 102 -8.97 -0.43 -6.51
CA GLU A 102 -10.31 -1.00 -6.42
C GLU A 102 -10.70 -1.79 -7.69
N LYS A 103 -9.84 -1.78 -8.72
CA LYS A 103 -10.04 -2.59 -9.92
C LYS A 103 -9.94 -4.08 -9.63
N ASP A 104 -10.61 -4.86 -10.49
CA ASP A 104 -10.59 -6.32 -10.44
C ASP A 104 -9.17 -6.87 -10.44
N ILE A 105 -8.94 -7.88 -9.61
CA ILE A 105 -7.69 -8.61 -9.54
C ILE A 105 -7.91 -9.95 -10.24
N PRO A 106 -7.17 -10.28 -11.31
CA PRO A 106 -7.38 -11.54 -12.00
C PRO A 106 -7.15 -12.73 -11.07
N GLN A 107 -7.89 -13.82 -11.29
CA GLN A 107 -7.81 -15.00 -10.44
C GLN A 107 -6.38 -15.59 -10.44
N GLY A 108 -5.86 -15.88 -9.25
CA GLY A 108 -4.51 -16.41 -9.07
C GLY A 108 -3.38 -15.39 -9.24
N HIS A 109 -3.69 -14.11 -9.46
CA HIS A 109 -2.68 -13.06 -9.53
C HIS A 109 -2.29 -12.57 -8.13
N MET A 110 -1.02 -12.20 -8.01
CA MET A 110 -0.47 -11.49 -6.87
C MET A 110 0.18 -10.21 -7.37
N GLU A 111 -0.31 -9.08 -6.89
CA GLU A 111 0.19 -7.76 -7.28
C GLU A 111 0.78 -7.04 -6.07
N VAL A 112 1.81 -6.24 -6.28
CA VAL A 112 2.32 -5.29 -5.29
C VAL A 112 2.13 -3.90 -5.88
N VAL A 113 1.41 -3.05 -5.18
CA VAL A 113 1.21 -1.65 -5.58
C VAL A 113 1.73 -0.74 -4.48
N VAL A 114 2.46 0.28 -4.91
CA VAL A 114 3.02 1.31 -4.04
C VAL A 114 2.39 2.64 -4.42
N LEU A 115 1.82 3.33 -3.45
CA LEU A 115 1.24 4.66 -3.61
C LEU A 115 2.10 5.71 -2.92
N GLY A 116 2.24 6.87 -3.57
CA GLY A 116 3.09 7.96 -3.11
C GLY A 116 4.57 7.71 -3.41
N GLU A 117 5.39 8.70 -3.08
CA GLU A 117 6.82 8.63 -3.33
C GLU A 117 7.56 7.99 -2.16
N ALA A 118 8.50 7.11 -2.48
CA ALA A 118 9.38 6.55 -1.46
C ALA A 118 10.30 7.65 -0.94
N LEU A 119 10.42 7.76 0.39
CA LEU A 119 11.50 8.56 0.97
C LEU A 119 12.83 7.95 0.52
N VAL A 120 13.55 8.65 -0.35
CA VAL A 120 14.86 8.21 -0.82
C VAL A 120 15.82 8.33 0.35
N TYR A 121 16.24 7.18 0.90
CA TYR A 121 17.34 7.16 1.84
C TYR A 121 18.62 7.45 1.06
N VAL A 122 19.06 8.71 1.06
CA VAL A 122 20.39 9.07 0.57
C VAL A 122 21.39 8.59 1.62
N GLY A 123 21.86 7.36 1.45
CA GLY A 123 22.93 6.81 2.26
C GLY A 123 24.20 7.57 2.00
N ASN A 124 24.50 8.56 2.84
CA ASN A 124 25.87 9.05 3.00
C ASN A 124 26.48 8.23 4.14
N ASP A 125 27.68 7.70 3.91
CA ASP A 125 28.48 6.92 4.86
C ASP A 125 28.88 7.78 6.08
N ALA A 126 27.94 8.19 6.93
CA ALA A 126 28.13 8.73 8.29
C ALA A 126 26.80 9.27 8.86
N GLY A 127 25.86 8.40 9.21
CA GLY A 127 24.63 8.79 9.91
C GLY A 127 23.59 9.43 9.00
N GLY A 128 22.72 8.60 8.42
CA GLY A 128 21.69 9.06 7.50
C GLY A 128 20.67 9.98 8.16
N HIS A 129 20.40 11.11 7.51
CA HIS A 129 19.26 11.97 7.79
C HIS A 129 18.22 11.79 6.68
N ILE A 130 16.95 11.68 7.06
CA ILE A 130 15.83 11.71 6.12
C ILE A 130 15.68 13.16 5.64
N ILE A 131 15.86 13.40 4.35
CA ILE A 131 15.59 14.70 3.73
C ILE A 131 14.14 14.68 3.23
N PHE A 132 13.37 15.68 3.63
CA PHE A 132 12.07 15.97 3.05
C PHE A 132 12.32 16.98 1.93
N GLU A 133 11.98 16.66 0.69
CA GLU A 133 11.79 17.70 -0.32
C GLU A 133 10.46 18.39 0.00
N GLU A 134 10.54 19.66 0.42
CA GLU A 134 9.38 20.54 0.52
C GLU A 134 9.18 21.20 -0.84
N ASP A 135 8.00 21.02 -1.44
CA ASP A 135 7.51 21.77 -2.60
C ASP A 135 7.27 23.26 -2.25
#